data_AF-A0A7S1IKB1-F1
#
_entry.id   AF-A0A7S1IKB1-F1
#
_cell.length_a   1.000
_cell.length_b   1.000
_cell.length_c   1.000
_cell.angle_alpha   90.00
_cell.angle_beta   90.00
_cell.angle_gamma   90.00
#
_symmetry.space_group_name_H-M   'P 1'
#
loop_
_entity.id
_entity.type
_entity.pdbx_description
1 polymer ?
#
loop_
_entity_poly.entity_id
_entity_poly.type
_entity_poly.pdbx_seq_one_letter_code
_entity_poly.pdbx_strand_id
1 'polypeptide(L)'
;SIRGRDLEREDACLSSRMVEPGNVWRSVWDGAQAVAAADQPKVFDAIREANLVLHHLEQLKTGEVLQFMTDHLVVMAFTILAETVAAQHVPYVQSQVQILGKFMNKALLATEEP
;
A
#
# COMPACT_ATOMS: atom_id res chain seq x y z
N SER A 1 -11.76 -2.89 34.46
CA SER A 1 -11.26 -4.19 34.93
C SER A 1 -12.19 -5.27 34.39
N ILE A 2 -11.96 -5.68 33.14
CA ILE A 2 -12.81 -6.65 32.43
C ILE A 2 -12.18 -8.02 32.67
N ARG A 3 -12.85 -8.80 33.50
CA ARG A 3 -12.47 -10.15 33.90
C ARG A 3 -12.67 -11.10 32.73
N GLY A 4 -11.72 -12.03 32.60
CA GLY A 4 -11.85 -13.20 31.75
C GLY A 4 -13.10 -14.02 32.05
N ARG A 5 -13.80 -14.33 30.97
CA ARG A 5 -14.72 -15.43 30.67
C ARG A 5 -15.17 -15.11 29.23
N ASP A 6 -15.45 -16.12 28.42
CA ASP A 6 -15.94 -15.99 27.02
C ASP A 6 -14.88 -16.17 25.91
N LEU A 7 -13.88 -17.02 26.12
CA LEU A 7 -13.35 -17.84 25.01
C LEU A 7 -13.81 -19.27 25.26
N GLU A 8 -15.06 -19.56 24.87
CA GLU A 8 -15.45 -20.94 24.62
C GLU A 8 -14.47 -21.51 23.59
N ARG A 9 -13.98 -22.70 23.90
CA ARG A 9 -12.86 -23.38 23.26
C ARG A 9 -13.22 -23.68 21.80
N GLU A 10 -12.96 -22.76 20.88
CA GLU A 10 -12.69 -23.15 19.51
C GLU A 10 -11.45 -24.05 19.58
N ASP A 11 -11.65 -25.34 19.34
CA ASP A 11 -10.55 -26.29 19.28
C ASP A 11 -9.54 -25.76 18.26
N ALA A 12 -8.36 -25.38 18.74
CA ALA A 12 -7.32 -24.86 17.88
C ALA A 12 -7.04 -25.94 16.81
N CYS A 13 -7.34 -25.64 15.55
CA CYS A 13 -7.25 -26.60 14.46
C CYS A 13 -6.30 -26.08 13.39
N LEU A 14 -5.49 -26.99 12.84
CA LEU A 14 -4.64 -26.70 11.69
C LEU A 14 -5.50 -26.30 10.49
N SER A 15 -5.00 -25.36 9.67
CA SER A 15 -5.62 -25.03 8.39
C SER A 15 -5.63 -26.24 7.44
N SER A 16 -6.54 -26.26 6.46
CA SER A 16 -6.66 -27.38 5.50
C SER A 16 -5.35 -27.72 4.80
N ARG A 17 -4.53 -26.70 4.45
CA ARG A 17 -3.22 -26.88 3.83
C ARG A 17 -2.20 -27.51 4.80
N MET A 18 -2.27 -27.15 6.08
CA MET A 18 -1.39 -27.68 7.13
C MET A 18 -1.70 -29.14 7.49
N VAL A 19 -2.88 -29.63 7.12
CA VAL A 19 -3.34 -31.01 7.33
C VAL A 19 -2.96 -31.94 6.17
N GLU A 20 -2.47 -31.41 5.05
CA GLU A 20 -2.12 -32.21 3.87
C GLU A 20 -1.13 -33.36 4.20
N PRO A 21 -1.28 -34.55 3.57
CA PRO A 21 -0.38 -35.67 3.79
C PRO A 21 1.09 -35.29 3.52
N GLY A 22 1.98 -35.60 4.46
CA GLY A 22 3.40 -35.23 4.37
C GLY A 22 3.74 -33.81 4.82
N ASN A 23 2.75 -33.03 5.27
CA ASN A 23 2.99 -31.70 5.80
C ASN A 23 3.61 -31.75 7.21
N VAL A 24 4.75 -31.08 7.37
CA VAL A 24 5.49 -30.95 8.64
C VAL A 24 4.67 -30.26 9.73
N TRP A 25 3.72 -29.41 9.35
CA TRP A 25 2.83 -28.74 10.31
C TRP A 25 1.99 -29.73 11.11
N ARG A 26 1.58 -30.86 10.52
CA ARG A 26 0.81 -31.88 11.23
C ARG A 26 1.64 -32.60 12.30
N SER A 27 2.86 -33.02 11.97
CA SER A 27 3.75 -33.67 12.94
C SER A 27 4.19 -32.73 14.06
N VAL A 28 4.41 -31.45 13.75
CA VAL A 28 4.72 -30.42 14.75
C VAL A 28 3.52 -30.18 15.67
N TRP A 29 2.31 -30.09 15.12
CA TRP A 29 1.09 -29.87 15.90
C TRP A 29 0.80 -31.02 16.86
N ASP A 30 0.88 -32.26 16.38
CA ASP A 30 0.60 -33.45 17.19
C ASP A 30 1.59 -33.62 18.36
N GLY A 31 2.82 -33.09 18.22
CA GLY A 31 3.85 -33.11 19.26
C GLY A 31 3.96 -31.83 20.10
N ALA A 32 3.19 -30.78 19.78
CA ALA A 32 3.32 -29.49 20.44
C ALA A 32 2.61 -29.47 21.80
N GLN A 33 3.25 -28.83 22.79
CA GLN A 33 2.58 -28.53 24.05
C GLN A 33 1.64 -27.32 23.87
N ALA A 34 0.43 -27.42 24.42
CA ALA A 34 -0.53 -26.33 24.44
C ALA A 34 -0.05 -25.25 25.42
N VAL A 35 0.72 -24.29 24.90
CA VAL A 35 1.22 -23.11 25.62
C VAL A 35 0.47 -21.88 25.13
N ALA A 36 0.07 -20.99 26.03
CA ALA A 36 -0.58 -19.73 25.66
C ALA A 36 0.34 -18.92 24.74
N ALA A 37 -0.23 -18.23 23.74
CA ALA A 37 0.56 -17.50 22.74
C ALA A 37 1.57 -16.49 23.35
N ALA A 38 1.26 -15.93 24.52
CA ALA A 38 2.14 -15.00 25.23
C ALA A 38 3.39 -15.66 25.82
N ASP A 39 3.31 -16.95 26.14
CA ASP A 39 4.37 -17.75 26.77
C ASP A 39 5.15 -18.57 25.74
N GLN A 40 4.71 -18.59 24.48
CA GLN A 40 5.43 -19.24 23.40
C GLN A 40 6.71 -18.46 23.08
N PRO A 41 7.86 -19.14 22.92
CA PRO A 41 9.07 -18.48 22.46
C PRO A 41 8.82 -17.86 21.10
N LYS A 42 9.33 -16.64 20.89
CA LYS A 42 9.20 -15.94 19.61
C LYS A 42 9.81 -16.82 18.51
N VAL A 43 9.01 -17.13 17.49
CA VAL A 43 9.42 -17.94 16.35
C VAL A 43 10.55 -17.26 15.56
N PHE A 44 10.53 -15.93 15.52
CA PHE A 44 11.54 -15.11 14.86
C PHE A 44 12.22 -14.18 15.86
N ASP A 45 13.54 -14.14 15.80
CA ASP A 45 14.32 -13.12 16.48
C ASP A 45 14.35 -11.86 15.60
N ALA A 46 13.59 -10.84 16.01
CA ALA A 46 13.46 -9.60 15.26
C ALA A 46 14.80 -8.90 14.98
N ILE A 47 15.79 -9.03 15.88
CA ILE A 47 17.11 -8.42 15.69
C ILE A 47 17.87 -9.18 14.61
N ARG A 48 17.84 -10.51 14.67
CA ARG A 48 18.48 -11.37 13.67
C ARG A 48 17.85 -11.15 12.29
N GLU A 49 16.53 -11.17 12.20
CA GLU A 49 15.83 -10.97 10.93
C GLU A 49 16.10 -9.57 10.36
N ALA A 50 16.11 -8.53 11.20
CA ALA A 50 16.46 -7.17 10.74
C ALA A 50 17.89 -7.11 10.20
N ASN A 51 18.86 -7.76 10.86
CA ASN A 51 20.23 -7.84 10.37
C ASN A 51 20.34 -8.59 9.05
N LEU A 52 19.58 -9.67 8.86
CA LEU A 52 19.55 -10.41 7.60
C LEU A 52 19.01 -9.53 6.46
N VAL A 53 17.95 -8.76 6.71
CA VAL A 53 17.41 -7.82 5.73
C VAL A 53 18.43 -6.73 5.40
N LEU A 54 19.06 -6.12 6.40
CA LEU A 54 20.08 -5.09 6.17
C LEU A 54 21.26 -5.63 5.37
N HIS A 55 21.75 -6.80 5.73
CA HIS A 55 22.85 -7.44 5.01
C HIS A 55 22.47 -7.77 3.57
N HIS A 56 21.24 -8.23 3.35
CA HIS A 56 20.74 -8.44 1.99
C HIS A 56 20.72 -7.14 1.19
N LEU A 57 20.23 -6.04 1.78
CA LEU A 57 20.21 -4.73 1.13
C LEU A 57 21.62 -4.19 0.82
N GLU A 58 22.60 -4.43 1.70
CA GLU A 58 24.01 -4.08 1.47
C GLU A 58 24.63 -4.83 0.29
N GLN A 59 24.16 -6.05 0.02
CA GLN A 59 24.66 -6.88 -1.08
C GLN A 59 24.03 -6.54 -2.43
N LEU A 60 22.93 -5.78 -2.45
CA LEU A 60 22.25 -5.45 -3.70
C LEU A 60 23.08 -4.48 -4.55
N LYS A 61 23.19 -4.81 -5.84
CA LYS A 61 23.79 -3.91 -6.83
C LYS A 61 22.81 -2.81 -7.20
N THR A 62 23.34 -1.66 -7.64
CA THR A 62 22.53 -0.52 -8.09
C THR A 62 21.47 -0.91 -9.12
N GLY A 63 21.79 -1.81 -10.05
CA GLY A 63 20.84 -2.30 -11.05
C GLY A 63 19.67 -3.10 -10.46
N GLU A 64 19.92 -3.88 -9.41
CA GLU A 64 18.88 -4.68 -8.74
C GLU A 64 17.95 -3.78 -7.93
N VAL A 65 18.50 -2.78 -7.24
CA VAL A 65 17.70 -1.76 -6.55
C VAL A 65 16.81 -1.00 -7.53
N LEU A 66 17.36 -0.58 -8.68
CA LEU A 66 16.58 0.09 -9.72
C LEU A 66 15.46 -0.80 -10.24
N GLN A 67 15.71 -2.10 -10.43
CA GLN A 67 14.68 -3.04 -10.88
C GLN A 67 13.54 -3.17 -9.85
N PHE A 68 13.86 -3.31 -8.55
CA PHE A 68 12.85 -3.34 -7.49
C PHE A 68 12.02 -2.05 -7.43
N MET A 69 12.61 -0.91 -7.76
CA MET A 69 11.93 0.39 -7.72
C MET A 69 11.25 0.77 -9.04
N THR A 70 11.50 0.05 -10.14
CA THR A 70 11.05 0.45 -11.49
C THR A 70 9.52 0.56 -11.56
N ASP A 71 8.79 -0.43 -11.06
CA ASP A 71 7.33 -0.42 -11.09
C ASP A 71 6.77 0.78 -10.30
N HIS A 72 7.36 1.08 -9.15
CA HIS A 72 6.98 2.24 -8.34
C HIS A 72 7.32 3.58 -9.02
N LEU A 73 8.50 3.68 -9.63
CA LEU A 73 8.92 4.89 -10.35
C LEU A 73 8.02 5.17 -11.55
N VAL A 74 7.61 4.13 -12.28
CA VAL A 74 6.67 4.24 -13.40
C VAL A 74 5.31 4.74 -12.91
N VAL A 75 4.74 4.11 -11.87
CA VAL A 75 3.46 4.55 -11.31
C VAL A 75 3.54 5.99 -10.81
N MET A 76 4.58 6.36 -10.09
CA MET A 76 4.77 7.74 -9.62
C MET A 76 4.88 8.74 -10.78
N ALA A 77 5.64 8.40 -11.83
CA ALA A 77 5.77 9.26 -13.00
C ALA A 77 4.41 9.49 -13.69
N PHE A 78 3.59 8.44 -13.84
CA PHE A 78 2.24 8.55 -14.39
C PHE A 78 1.31 9.38 -13.50
N THR A 79 1.35 9.19 -12.19
CA THR A 79 0.54 9.97 -11.24
C THR A 79 0.90 11.46 -11.30
N ILE A 80 2.19 11.78 -11.26
CA ILE A 80 2.67 13.16 -11.38
C ILE A 80 2.26 13.77 -12.73
N LEU A 81 2.37 13.00 -13.82
CA LEU A 81 1.93 13.47 -15.14
C LEU A 81 0.42 13.73 -15.19
N ALA A 82 -0.39 12.83 -14.64
CA ALA A 82 -1.84 12.99 -14.57
C ALA A 82 -2.23 14.23 -13.74
N GLU A 83 -1.59 14.43 -12.58
CA GLU A 83 -1.82 15.59 -11.72
C GLU A 83 -1.40 16.90 -12.40
N THR A 84 -0.26 16.93 -13.07
CA THR A 84 0.22 18.12 -13.78
C THR A 84 -0.65 18.47 -15.00
N VAL A 85 -1.09 17.48 -15.77
CA VAL A 85 -2.02 17.70 -16.90
C VAL A 85 -3.38 18.20 -16.41
N ALA A 86 -3.90 17.63 -15.33
CA ALA A 86 -5.14 18.08 -14.70
C ALA A 86 -5.00 19.52 -14.17
N ALA A 87 -3.89 19.84 -13.51
CA ALA A 87 -3.60 21.17 -12.99
C ALA A 87 -3.42 22.22 -14.10
N GLN A 88 -2.92 21.84 -15.28
CA GLN A 88 -2.75 22.75 -16.42
C GLN A 88 -4.06 23.01 -17.19
N HIS A 89 -4.96 22.03 -17.28
CA HIS A 89 -6.20 22.16 -18.06
C HIS A 89 -7.29 23.00 -17.38
N VAL A 90 -7.29 23.14 -16.04
CA VAL A 90 -8.38 23.84 -15.33
C VAL A 90 -8.23 25.38 -15.32
N PRO A 91 -7.07 25.99 -14.97
CA PRO A 91 -6.98 27.45 -14.80
C PRO A 91 -6.84 28.20 -16.13
N TYR A 92 -6.08 27.64 -17.08
CA TYR A 92 -5.84 28.27 -18.37
C TYR A 92 -7.13 28.36 -19.19
N VAL A 93 -7.87 27.25 -19.30
CA VAL A 93 -9.15 27.21 -20.01
C VAL A 93 -10.18 28.14 -19.35
N GLN A 94 -10.25 28.17 -18.01
CA GLN A 94 -11.15 29.07 -17.29
C GLN A 94 -10.81 30.55 -17.56
N SER A 95 -9.52 30.90 -17.60
CA SER A 95 -9.08 32.27 -17.90
C SER A 95 -9.46 32.70 -19.33
N GLN A 96 -9.31 31.82 -20.32
CA GLN A 96 -9.64 32.12 -21.71
C GLN A 96 -11.15 32.25 -21.92
N VAL A 97 -11.95 31.39 -21.29
CA VAL A 97 -13.42 31.48 -21.33
C VAL A 97 -13.91 32.78 -20.69
N GLN A 98 -13.30 33.23 -19.58
CA GLN A 98 -13.63 34.51 -18.96
C GLN A 98 -13.23 35.72 -19.83
N ILE A 99 -12.08 35.67 -20.49
CA ILE A 99 -11.64 36.72 -21.43
C ILE A 99 -12.61 36.82 -22.60
N LEU A 100 -12.98 35.68 -23.18
CA LEU A 100 -13.96 35.62 -24.28
C LEU A 100 -15.33 36.14 -23.83
N GLY A 101 -15.80 35.73 -22.64
CA GLY A 101 -17.04 36.24 -22.05
C GLY A 101 -17.03 37.75 -21.85
N LYS A 102 -15.93 38.32 -21.34
CA LYS A 102 -15.74 39.78 -21.19
C LYS A 102 -15.74 40.49 -22.54
N PHE A 103 -15.08 39.91 -23.56
CA PHE A 103 -15.03 40.46 -24.90
C PHE A 103 -16.41 40.48 -25.54
N MET A 104 -17.16 39.37 -25.48
CA MET A 104 -18.52 39.29 -26.02
C MET A 104 -19.47 40.26 -25.32
N ASN A 105 -19.39 40.37 -23.98
CA ASN A 105 -20.25 41.29 -23.23
C ASN A 105 -19.96 42.75 -23.58
N LYS A 106 -18.67 43.09 -23.79
CA LYS A 106 -18.28 44.43 -24.27
C LYS A 106 -18.78 44.70 -25.70
N ALA A 107 -18.73 43.71 -26.59
CA ALA A 107 -19.24 43.83 -27.95
C ALA A 107 -20.76 43.97 -27.99
N LEU A 108 -21.48 43.25 -27.12
CA LEU A 108 -22.93 43.31 -27.00
C LEU A 108 -23.41 44.69 -26.53
N LEU A 109 -22.72 45.27 -25.54
CA LEU A 109 -23.01 46.62 -25.05
C LEU A 109 -22.66 47.71 -26.08
N ALA A 110 -21.62 47.48 -26.90
CA ALA A 110 -21.25 48.41 -27.98
C ALA A 110 -22.23 48.39 -29.16
N THR A 111 -23.05 47.34 -29.31
CA THR A 111 -24.13 47.28 -30.31
C THR A 111 -25.45 47.91 -29.83
N GLU A 112 -25.55 48.35 -28.57
CA GLU A 112 -26.74 48.98 -27.98
C GLU A 112 -26.64 50.52 -27.83
N GLU A 113 -25.54 51.15 -28.23
CA GLU A 113 -25.48 52.62 -28.33
C GLU A 113 -25.94 53.10 -29.74
N PRO A 114 -26.94 54.01 -29.83
CA PRO A 114 -27.49 54.53 -31.09
C PRO A 114 -26.61 55.57 -31.79
#